data_AF-A0A150LLI4-F1
#
_entry.id   AF-A0A150LLI4-F1
#
_cell.length_a   1.000
_cell.length_b   1.000
_cell.length_c   1.000
_cell.angle_alpha   90.00
_cell.angle_beta   90.00
_cell.angle_gamma   90.00
#
_symmetry.space_group_name_H-M   'P 1'
#
loop_
_entity.id
_entity.type
_entity.pdbx_description
1 polymer ?
#
loop_
_entity_poly.entity_id
_entity_poly.type
_entity_poly.pdbx_seq_one_letter_code
_entity_poly.pdbx_strand_id
1 'polypeptide(L)' 'MKFLILSCRWFEARDLDEAIQSANQSEFANGACIYTNSVKAIRQFHEEIDAGMLGVNVAVPAPMAFFLFLI' A
#
# COMPACT_ATOMS: atom_id res chain seq x y z
N MET A 1 -8.24 -4.99 11.63
CA MET A 1 -7.87 -4.74 10.22
C MET A 1 -6.38 -4.43 10.17
N LYS A 2 -5.68 -4.85 9.11
CA LYS A 2 -4.23 -5.11 9.10
C LYS A 2 -3.42 -3.85 8.75
N PHE A 3 -2.36 -3.68 9.53
CA PHE A 3 -1.42 -2.55 9.59
C PHE A 3 -0.77 -2.18 8.26
N LEU A 4 -0.71 -0.87 7.99
CA LEU A 4 -0.03 -0.27 6.86
C LEU A 4 1.30 0.36 7.34
N ILE A 5 2.43 -0.07 6.78
CA ILE A 5 3.77 0.42 7.14
C ILE A 5 4.17 1.48 6.12
N LEU A 6 4.01 2.76 6.43
CA LEU A 6 4.52 3.84 5.56
C LEU A 6 5.75 4.56 6.10
N SER A 7 6.10 4.37 7.37
CA SER A 7 7.27 5.04 7.98
C SER A 7 7.43 4.62 9.43
N CYS A 8 7.83 3.37 9.69
CA CYS A 8 8.17 2.83 11.02
C CYS A 8 7.21 3.25 12.17
N ARG A 9 5.94 3.51 11.87
CA ARG A 9 4.93 4.00 12.80
C ARG A 9 3.68 3.19 12.56
N TRP A 10 3.24 2.54 13.62
CA TRP A 10 1.97 1.85 13.64
C TRP A 10 0.86 2.89 13.87
N PHE A 11 -0.16 2.87 13.04
CA PHE A 11 -1.38 3.63 13.27
C PHE A 11 -2.58 2.72 13.02
N GLU A 12 -3.66 3.01 13.74
CA GLU A 12 -4.94 2.33 13.56
C GLU A 12 -5.83 3.22 12.69
N ALA A 13 -6.45 2.63 11.68
CA ALA A 13 -7.44 3.27 10.83
C ALA A 13 -8.77 2.55 11.01
N ARG A 14 -9.86 3.32 10.98
CA ARG A 14 -11.23 2.80 11.14
C ARG A 14 -11.67 2.02 9.91
N ASP A 15 -11.29 2.52 8.74
CA ASP A 15 -11.66 1.98 7.43
C ASP A 15 -10.48 1.98 6.45
N LEU A 16 -10.64 1.26 5.34
CA LEU A 16 -9.60 1.17 4.30
C LEU A 16 -9.31 2.54 3.67
N ASP A 17 -10.34 3.35 3.41
CA ASP A 17 -10.21 4.71 2.87
C ASP A 17 -9.34 5.61 3.74
N GLU A 18 -9.52 5.56 5.07
CA GLU A 18 -8.70 6.35 6.01
C GLU A 18 -7.24 5.89 5.97
N ALA A 19 -7.01 4.58 5.88
CA ALA A 19 -5.66 4.03 5.74
C ALA A 19 -4.99 4.49 4.43
N ILE A 20 -5.72 4.52 3.32
CA ILE A 20 -5.22 4.96 2.01
C ILE A 20 -4.96 6.47 1.99
N GLN A 21 -5.87 7.29 2.53
CA GLN A 21 -5.66 8.73 2.61
C GLN A 21 -4.43 9.08 3.45
N SER A 22 -4.26 8.43 4.60
CA SER A 22 -3.06 8.61 5.43
C SER A 22 -1.79 8.13 4.72
N ALA A 23 -1.89 7.13 3.83
CA ALA A 23 -0.78 6.64 3.03
C ALA A 23 -0.35 7.66 1.96
N ASN A 24 -1.31 8.20 1.23
CA ASN A 24 -1.06 9.15 0.14
C ASN A 24 -0.58 10.52 0.65
N GLN A 25 -0.76 10.82 1.94
CA GLN A 25 -0.15 12.01 2.57
C GLN A 25 1.38 11.92 2.69
N SER A 26 1.97 10.73 2.53
CA SER A 26 3.42 10.58 2.52
C SER A 26 4.01 11.21 1.26
N GLU A 27 5.00 12.09 1.44
CA GLU A 27 5.75 12.70 0.34
C GLU A 27 6.54 11.65 -0.48
N PHE A 28 6.82 10.50 0.13
CA PHE A 28 7.52 9.38 -0.50
C PHE A 28 6.53 8.32 -0.94
N ALA A 29 6.24 8.29 -2.24
CA ALA A 29 5.33 7.37 -2.90
C ALA A 29 6.03 6.10 -3.43
N ASN A 30 7.03 5.59 -2.71
CA ASN A 30 7.89 4.51 -3.21
C ASN A 30 7.14 3.18 -3.38
N GLY A 31 6.42 2.74 -2.35
CA GLY A 31 5.71 1.48 -2.40
C GLY A 31 4.81 1.24 -1.19
N ALA A 32 3.71 0.51 -1.41
CA ALA A 32 2.72 0.20 -0.40
C ALA A 32 2.32 -1.29 -0.47
N CYS A 33 2.09 -1.89 0.70
CA CYS A 33 1.64 -3.27 0.81
C CYS A 33 0.34 -3.38 1.61
N ILE A 34 -0.61 -4.17 1.12
CA ILE A 34 -1.84 -4.51 1.84
C ILE A 34 -1.86 -6.00 2.18
N TYR A 35 -2.27 -6.33 3.40
CA TYR A 35 -2.53 -7.71 3.81
C TYR A 35 -4.03 -7.92 4.00
N THR A 36 -4.66 -8.61 3.06
CA THR A 36 -6.11 -8.83 3.08
C THR A 36 -6.47 -10.13 2.35
N ASN A 37 -7.62 -10.70 2.74
CA ASN A 37 -8.25 -11.84 2.05
C ASN A 37 -9.45 -11.40 1.19
N SER A 38 -9.76 -10.10 1.15
CA SER A 38 -10.89 -9.57 0.38
C SER A 38 -10.43 -9.00 -0.95
N VAL A 39 -11.00 -9.53 -2.04
CA VAL A 39 -10.74 -9.04 -3.41
C VAL A 39 -11.22 -7.60 -3.59
N LYS A 40 -12.32 -7.21 -2.92
CA LYS A 40 -12.82 -5.83 -2.96
C LYS A 40 -11.79 -4.84 -2.41
N ALA A 41 -11.15 -5.19 -1.29
CA ALA A 41 -10.12 -4.36 -0.68
C ALA A 41 -8.86 -4.26 -1.55
N ILE A 42 -8.49 -5.35 -2.25
CA ILE A 42 -7.36 -5.33 -3.19
C ILE A 42 -7.61 -4.36 -4.35
N ARG A 43 -8.81 -4.39 -4.94
CA ARG A 43 -9.17 -3.50 -6.04
C ARG A 43 -9.16 -2.03 -5.61
N GLN A 44 -9.81 -1.74 -4.49
CA GLN A 44 -9.85 -0.39 -3.93
C GLN A 44 -8.43 0.13 -3.65
N PHE A 45 -7.60 -0.69 -2.99
CA PHE A 45 -6.21 -0.35 -2.73
C PHE A 45 -5.42 -0.07 -4.02
N HIS A 46 -5.62 -0.85 -5.07
CA HIS A 46 -4.92 -0.65 -6.34
C HIS A 46 -5.37 0.62 -7.09
N GLU A 47 -6.63 1.03 -6.96
CA GLU A 47 -7.19 2.19 -7.67
C GLU A 47 -6.92 3.52 -6.95
N GLU A 48 -6.82 3.52 -5.62
CA GLU A 48 -6.82 4.74 -4.81
C GLU A 48 -5.44 5.11 -4.22
N ILE A 49 -4.45 4.21 -4.27
CA ILE A 49 -3.12 4.46 -3.70
C ILE A 49 -2.20 5.16 -4.71
N ASP A 50 -1.43 6.14 -4.25
CA ASP A 50 -0.52 6.92 -5.11
C ASP A 50 0.91 6.35 -5.17
N ALA A 51 1.13 5.10 -4.75
CA ALA A 51 2.47 4.49 -4.66
C ALA A 51 2.92 3.81 -5.98
N GLY A 52 4.20 3.98 -6.34
CA GLY A 52 4.78 3.41 -7.57
C GLY A 52 4.92 1.88 -7.57
N MET A 53 4.96 1.25 -6.39
CA MET A 53 5.01 -0.21 -6.24
C MET A 53 3.93 -0.72 -5.29
N LEU A 54 3.15 -1.70 -5.74
CA LEU A 54 2.03 -2.25 -4.97
C LEU A 54 2.21 -3.73 -4.67
N GLY A 55 2.03 -4.09 -3.40
CA GLY A 55 2.12 -5.47 -2.91
C GLY A 55 0.85 -5.95 -2.24
N VAL A 56 0.41 -7.16 -2.55
CA VAL A 56 -0.70 -7.83 -1.87
C VAL A 56 -0.16 -9.07 -1.17
N ASN A 57 -0.34 -9.13 0.15
CA ASN A 57 0.14 -10.23 1.00
C ASN A 57 1.66 -10.50 0.88
N VAL A 58 2.45 -9.46 0.61
CA VAL A 58 3.92 -9.51 0.52
C VAL A 58 4.57 -8.46 1.42
N ALA A 59 5.74 -8.78 1.97
CA ALA A 59 6.44 -7.89 2.90
C ALA A 59 7.14 -6.73 2.20
N VAL A 60 7.68 -6.96 1.00
CA VAL A 60 8.39 -5.95 0.22
C VAL A 60 7.82 -5.97 -1.20
N PRO A 61 7.28 -4.85 -1.72
CA PRO A 61 6.65 -4.81 -3.03
C PRO A 61 7.70 -4.61 -4.15
N ALA A 62 8.89 -5.18 -4.02
CA ALA A 62 9.96 -4.99 -4.99
C ALA A 62 9.69 -5.81 -6.26
N PRO A 63 9.49 -5.17 -7.44
CA PRO A 63 9.33 -5.88 -8.69
C PRO A 63 10.59 -6.68 -9.05
N MET A 64 10.41 -7.81 -9.72
CA MET A 64 11.52 -8.52 -10.38
C MET A 64 12.12 -7.61 -11.45
N ALA A 65 13.41 -7.79 -11.76
CA ALA A 65 14.20 -6.93 -12.66
C ALA A 65 13.62 -6.68 -14.08
N PHE A 66 12.61 -7.45 -14.48
CA PHE A 66 11.90 -7.30 -15.75
C PHE A 66 10.70 -6.33 -15.70
N PHE A 67 10.30 -5.88 -14.51
CA PHE A 67 9.22 -4.92 -14.30
C PHE A 67 9.81 -3.55 -13.97
N LEU A 68 9.18 -2.51 -14.51
CA LEU A 68 9.61 -1.12 -14.32
C LEU A 68 9.57 -0.74 -12.83
N PHE A 69 10.67 -0.18 -12.35
CA PHE A 69 10.71 0.55 -11.09
C PHE A 69 10.47 2.02 -11.43
N LEU A 70 9.28 2.53 -11.15
CA LEU A 70 9.00 3.95 -11.29
C LEU A 70 9.66 4.67 -10.10
N ILE A 71 10.83 5.26 -10.36
CA ILE A 71 11.42 6.35 -9.56
C ILE A 71 10.89 7.66 -10.12
#